data_AF-A0A8T0RPQ9-F1
#
_entry.id   AF-A0A8T0RPQ9-F1
#
_cell.length_a   1.000
_cell.length_b   1.000
_cell.length_c   1.000
_cell.angle_alpha   90.00
_cell.angle_beta   90.00
_cell.angle_gamma   90.00
#
_symmetry.space_group_name_H-M   'P 1'
#
loop_
_entity.id
_entity.type
_entity.pdbx_description
1 polymer ?
#
loop_
_entity_poly.entity_id
_entity_poly.type
_entity_poly.pdbx_seq_one_letter_code
_entity_poly.pdbx_strand_id
1 'polypeptide(L)'
;MGDKSYWPKIDPGFKMIPPKLERPPGRPRKKRIKASGEVGKRGTYQCKRCFQFGHIEKGCNATQAELEQELPPPCPKTTKKSKGNPNLMLSK
;
A
#
# COMPACT_ATOMS: atom_id res chain seq x y z
N MET A 1 47.18 -22.68 -11.47
CA MET A 1 46.35 -21.69 -10.75
C MET A 1 47.15 -21.21 -9.57
N GLY A 2 47.45 -19.92 -9.47
CA GLY A 2 48.41 -19.40 -8.47
C GLY A 2 47.88 -19.45 -7.05
N ASP A 3 48.69 -20.00 -6.16
CA ASP A 3 48.41 -20.06 -4.72
C ASP A 3 48.41 -18.66 -4.11
N LYS A 4 47.37 -18.34 -3.35
CA LYS A 4 47.16 -17.02 -2.73
C LYS A 4 47.88 -16.87 -1.39
N SER A 5 48.90 -17.69 -1.15
CA SER A 5 49.65 -17.78 0.11
C SER A 5 50.63 -16.62 0.34
N TYR A 6 50.91 -15.81 -0.70
CA TYR A 6 51.92 -14.74 -0.63
C TYR A 6 51.41 -13.42 -0.05
N TRP A 7 50.12 -13.30 0.28
CA TRP A 7 49.60 -12.05 0.85
C TRP A 7 49.97 -11.93 2.33
N PRO A 8 50.74 -10.89 2.73
CA PRO A 8 51.02 -10.66 4.13
C PRO A 8 49.71 -10.33 4.86
N LYS A 9 49.37 -11.14 5.86
CA LYS A 9 48.26 -10.84 6.78
C LYS A 9 48.78 -9.80 7.77
N ILE A 10 48.41 -8.55 7.53
CA ILE A 10 48.76 -7.44 8.40
C ILE A 10 47.58 -7.25 9.36
N ASP A 11 47.83 -7.45 10.66
CA ASP A 11 46.84 -7.14 11.70
C ASP A 11 46.96 -5.66 12.08
N PRO A 12 45.96 -4.81 11.74
CA PRO A 12 46.06 -3.36 11.87
C PRO A 12 46.03 -2.84 13.31
N GLY A 13 45.98 -3.71 14.33
CA GLY A 13 45.98 -3.32 15.75
C GLY A 13 44.69 -2.65 16.25
N PHE A 14 43.74 -2.33 15.35
CA PHE A 14 42.40 -1.85 15.70
C PHE A 14 41.33 -2.61 14.91
N LYS A 15 40.12 -2.67 15.47
CA LYS A 15 38.96 -3.26 14.79
C LYS A 15 38.41 -2.25 13.80
N MET A 16 38.56 -2.50 12.51
CA MET A 16 37.91 -1.72 11.47
C MET A 16 36.41 -2.04 11.46
N ILE A 17 35.61 -1.22 12.13
CA ILE A 17 34.15 -1.37 12.17
C ILE A 17 33.58 -0.56 11.00
N PRO A 18 32.66 -1.12 10.20
CA PRO A 18 31.99 -0.35 9.15
C PRO A 18 31.26 0.86 9.75
N PRO A 19 31.22 2.00 9.04
CA PRO A 19 30.52 3.17 9.51
C PRO A 19 29.03 2.87 9.75
N LYS A 20 28.46 3.48 10.78
CA LYS A 20 27.02 3.39 11.06
C LYS A 20 26.27 4.08 9.92
N LEU A 21 25.66 3.29 9.04
CA LEU A 21 24.82 3.81 7.97
C LEU A 21 23.47 4.21 8.56
N GLU A 22 23.30 5.50 8.80
CA GLU A 22 21.98 6.05 9.13
C GLU A 22 21.05 5.99 7.92
N ARG A 23 19.76 5.76 8.16
CA ARG A 23 18.78 5.85 7.08
C ARG A 23 18.74 7.29 6.55
N PRO A 24 18.63 7.49 5.22
CA PRO A 24 18.50 8.82 4.66
C PRO A 24 17.28 9.54 5.26
N PRO A 25 17.32 10.88 5.36
CA PRO A 25 16.21 11.65 5.90
C PRO A 25 14.92 11.33 5.14
N GLY A 26 13.88 10.93 5.87
CA GLY A 26 12.62 10.55 5.26
C GLY A 26 11.71 9.73 6.16
N ARG A 27 10.48 9.56 5.69
CA ARG A 27 9.46 8.77 6.37
C ARG A 27 9.74 7.28 6.18
N PRO A 28 9.82 6.46 7.25
CA PRO A 28 10.04 5.03 7.13
C PRO A 28 9.08 4.38 6.13
N ARG A 29 9.54 3.37 5.38
CA ARG A 29 8.74 2.70 4.33
C ARG A 29 7.35 2.26 4.82
N LYS A 30 7.23 1.86 6.09
CA LYS A 30 5.95 1.50 6.74
C LYS A 30 5.00 2.67 6.90
N LYS A 31 5.52 3.87 7.19
CA LYS A 31 4.75 5.09 7.43
C LYS A 31 4.59 5.96 6.18
N ARG A 32 5.31 5.69 5.08
CA ARG A 32 5.35 6.51 3.85
C ARG A 32 3.97 6.64 3.22
N ILE A 33 3.57 7.87 2.88
CA ILE A 33 2.37 8.12 2.07
C ILE A 33 2.70 7.66 0.64
N LYS A 34 1.93 6.72 0.09
CA LYS A 34 2.12 6.21 -1.26
C LYS A 34 1.50 7.17 -2.28
N ALA A 35 2.19 7.40 -3.40
CA ALA A 35 1.61 8.09 -4.55
C ALA A 35 0.57 7.20 -5.25
N SER A 36 -0.39 7.80 -5.97
CA SER A 36 -1.54 7.08 -6.57
C SER A 36 -1.18 5.97 -7.56
N GLY A 37 0.01 6.02 -8.16
CA GLY A 37 0.49 5.02 -9.13
C GLY A 37 1.38 3.94 -8.53
N GLU A 38 1.69 4.00 -7.24
CA GLU A 38 2.52 2.99 -6.60
C GLU A 38 1.71 1.74 -6.27
N VAL A 39 2.32 0.56 -6.48
CA VAL A 39 1.68 -0.72 -6.18
C VAL A 39 1.30 -0.80 -4.68
N GLY A 40 0.04 -0.53 -4.41
CA GLY A 40 -0.62 -0.68 -3.13
C GLY A 40 -0.94 -2.13 -2.82
N LYS A 41 -1.38 -2.40 -1.59
CA LYS A 41 -2.23 -3.57 -1.38
C LYS A 41 -3.48 -3.28 -2.20
N ARG A 42 -3.79 -4.10 -3.22
CA ARG A 42 -5.06 -4.00 -3.94
C ARG A 42 -6.17 -4.06 -2.88
N GLY A 43 -7.15 -3.17 -2.97
CA GLY A 43 -8.28 -3.15 -2.03
C GLY A 43 -8.97 -4.50 -1.95
N THR A 44 -9.81 -4.70 -0.93
CA THR A 44 -10.61 -5.91 -0.81
C THR A 44 -11.42 -6.11 -2.09
N TYR A 45 -11.27 -7.27 -2.73
CA TYR A 45 -12.03 -7.61 -3.93
C TYR A 45 -13.50 -7.76 -3.55
N GLN A 46 -14.40 -7.27 -4.40
CA GLN A 46 -15.84 -7.51 -4.27
C GLN A 46 -16.20 -8.79 -5.05
N CYS A 47 -16.87 -9.73 -4.39
CA CYS A 47 -17.40 -10.93 -5.03
C CYS A 47 -18.60 -10.55 -5.91
N LYS A 48 -18.68 -11.00 -7.18
CA LYS A 48 -19.86 -10.70 -8.03
C LYS A 48 -21.07 -11.59 -7.77
N ARG A 49 -20.93 -12.66 -6.99
CA ARG A 49 -22.04 -13.55 -6.60
C ARG A 49 -22.84 -12.98 -5.43
N CYS A 50 -22.17 -12.65 -4.34
CA CYS A 50 -22.81 -12.16 -3.10
C CYS A 50 -22.55 -10.68 -2.81
N PHE A 51 -21.83 -9.97 -3.68
CA PHE A 51 -21.48 -8.55 -3.51
C PHE A 51 -20.69 -8.19 -2.24
N GLN A 52 -20.28 -9.18 -1.44
CA GLN A 52 -19.45 -9.01 -0.25
C GLN A 52 -17.98 -8.81 -0.59
N PHE A 53 -17.27 -8.07 0.28
CA PHE A 53 -15.85 -7.80 0.13
C PHE A 53 -14.98 -8.87 0.81
N GLY A 54 -13.82 -9.18 0.23
CA GLY A 54 -12.78 -10.01 0.87
C GLY A 54 -12.57 -11.38 0.23
N HIS A 55 -13.40 -11.80 -0.73
CA HIS A 55 -13.21 -13.04 -1.47
C HIS A 55 -13.57 -12.87 -2.96
N ILE A 56 -13.13 -13.83 -3.77
CA ILE A 56 -13.39 -13.90 -5.21
C ILE A 56 -14.52 -14.91 -5.44
N GLU A 57 -15.28 -14.76 -6.53
CA GLU A 57 -16.39 -15.66 -6.91
C GLU A 57 -16.07 -17.16 -6.79
N LYS A 58 -14.81 -17.56 -7.09
CA LYS A 58 -14.36 -18.95 -7.01
C LYS A 58 -14.35 -19.52 -5.59
N GLY A 59 -14.15 -18.67 -4.58
CA GLY A 59 -14.15 -19.05 -3.16
C GLY A 59 -15.40 -18.57 -2.42
N CYS A 60 -16.47 -18.25 -3.16
CA CYS A 60 -17.72 -17.81 -2.57
C CYS A 60 -18.52 -19.03 -2.07
N ASN A 61 -18.78 -19.08 -0.77
CA ASN A 61 -19.59 -20.12 -0.12
C ASN A 61 -21.08 -19.76 -0.02
N ALA A 62 -21.51 -18.64 -0.63
CA ALA A 62 -22.89 -18.18 -0.54
C ALA A 62 -23.84 -19.19 -1.18
N THR A 63 -24.85 -19.61 -0.43
CA THR A 63 -25.96 -20.41 -0.94
C THR A 63 -27.01 -19.47 -1.54
N GLN A 64 -27.80 -19.95 -2.49
CA GLN A 64 -28.77 -19.13 -3.25
C GLN A 64 -29.76 -18.38 -2.36
N ALA A 65 -30.04 -18.91 -1.15
CA ALA A 65 -30.88 -18.29 -0.13
C ALA A 65 -30.34 -16.98 0.45
N GLU A 66 -29.02 -16.79 0.45
CA GLU A 66 -28.35 -15.58 0.99
C GLU A 66 -28.28 -14.44 -0.06
N LEU A 67 -28.39 -14.78 -1.34
CA LEU A 67 -28.39 -13.83 -2.45
C LEU A 67 -29.71 -13.04 -2.51
N GLU A 68 -30.80 -13.67 -2.05
CA GLU A 68 -32.16 -13.13 -2.17
C GLU A 68 -32.58 -12.25 -0.99
N GLN A 69 -31.91 -12.36 0.17
CA GLN A 69 -32.22 -11.57 1.36
C GLN A 69 -31.45 -10.24 1.46
N GLU A 70 -30.40 -10.05 0.66
CA GLU A 70 -29.57 -8.84 0.65
C GLU A 70 -29.86 -7.98 -0.59
N LEU A 71 -31.12 -7.58 -0.79
CA LEU A 71 -31.40 -6.32 -1.48
C LEU A 71 -31.46 -5.22 -0.41
N PRO A 72 -30.34 -4.58 -0.03
CA PRO A 72 -30.43 -3.35 0.72
C PRO A 72 -31.15 -2.31 -0.14
N PRO A 73 -31.97 -1.41 0.48
CA PRO A 73 -32.62 -0.33 -0.25
C PRO A 73 -31.61 0.45 -1.07
N PRO A 74 -31.99 0.99 -2.24
CA PRO A 74 -31.06 1.61 -3.17
C PRO A 74 -30.19 2.63 -2.44
N CYS A 75 -28.86 2.43 -2.49
CA CYS A 75 -27.92 3.43 -1.99
C CYS A 75 -28.30 4.80 -2.57
N PRO A 76 -28.53 5.84 -1.74
CA PRO A 76 -28.84 7.16 -2.24
C PRO A 76 -27.69 7.59 -3.15
N LYS A 77 -28.02 7.95 -4.39
CA LYS A 77 -27.06 8.47 -5.37
C LYS A 77 -26.35 9.65 -4.72
N THR A 78 -25.10 9.48 -4.33
CA THR A 78 -24.31 10.60 -3.83
C THR A 78 -24.20 11.60 -4.97
N THR A 79 -24.85 12.74 -4.80
CA THR A 79 -24.71 13.87 -5.70
C THR A 79 -23.23 14.22 -5.70
N LYS A 80 -22.62 14.29 -6.89
CA LYS A 80 -21.28 14.83 -7.06
C LYS A 80 -21.29 16.22 -6.45
N LYS A 81 -20.65 16.39 -5.28
CA LYS A 81 -20.36 17.70 -4.71
C LYS A 81 -19.44 18.38 -5.71
N SER A 82 -20.00 19.32 -6.48
CA SER A 82 -19.22 20.18 -7.37
C SER A 82 -18.16 20.87 -6.53
N LYS A 83 -16.93 20.90 -7.05
CA LYS A 83 -15.82 21.63 -6.46
C LYS A 83 -16.26 23.09 -6.32
N GLY A 84 -16.22 23.61 -5.09
CA GLY A 84 -16.47 25.02 -4.83
C GLY A 84 -15.51 25.89 -5.64
N ASN A 85 -16.05 26.94 -6.27
CA ASN A 85 -15.26 27.97 -6.93
C ASN A 85 -14.41 28.70 -5.87
N PRO A 86 -13.08 28.75 -6.00
CA PRO A 86 -12.24 29.60 -5.17
C PRO A 86 -12.18 31.01 -5.79
N ASN A 87 -13.32 31.71 -5.87
CA ASN A 87 -13.28 33.13 -6.20
C ASN A 87 -14.52 33.83 -5.66
N LEU A 88 -14.43 34.30 -4.42
CA LEU A 88 -15.30 35.32 -3.82
C LEU A 88 -14.63 35.79 -2.51
N MET A 89 -13.46 36.39 -2.63
CA MET A 89 -12.84 37.17 -1.55
C MET A 89 -12.15 38.38 -2.18
N LEU A 90 -12.91 39.25 -2.84
CA LEU A 90 -12.52 40.64 -3.03
C LEU A 90 -13.75 41.51 -3.28
N SER A 91 -14.33 42.02 -2.19
CA SER A 91 -15.14 43.25 -2.17
C SER A 91 -15.68 43.51 -0.77
N LYS A 92 -14.94 44.33 -0.02
CA LYS A 92 -15.41 45.46 0.80
C LYS A 92 -14.22 46.09 1.50
#